data_AF-A0A174LW20-F1
#
_entry.id   AF-A0A174LW20-F1
#
_cell.length_a   1.000
_cell.length_b   1.000
_cell.length_c   1.000
_cell.angle_alpha   90.00
_cell.angle_beta   90.00
_cell.angle_gamma   90.00
#
_symmetry.space_group_name_H-M   'P 1'
#
loop_
_entity.id
_entity.type
_entity.pdbx_description
1 polymer ?
#
loop_
_entity_poly.entity_id
_entity_poly.type
_entity_poly.pdbx_seq_one_letter_code
_entity_poly.pdbx_strand_id
1 'polypeptide(L)'
;MKNNGDEYLSLTCRTFPRIYNEFENITEISLSCSCPEVVEIINNIPGEIDMVTESDIEVTEELLELKIRENIINIINKENISLDKKLIISFQMLLNILDNEEITEDILLNEFKRFEDNKYINEIVSIYKQIDLNKYESIEELNNLFLDIIENYKDVSGLEVLLRDISDYAEEVDLEEVTENWSKFKKKFEEHNRLIKNCIIAKVLSSCISNDVEELALSLQMIIIEYLLVRYAVFLKYSITEGNDINTSDIKDYIVCFSRVIGNNSDSVIEFFEEGFGDPILEIGYLCLISLF
;
A
#
# COMPACT_ATOMS: atom_id res chain seq x y z
N MET A 1 -10.12 12.90 -35.33
CA MET A 1 -9.18 12.73 -34.21
C MET A 1 -7.78 12.83 -34.78
N LYS A 2 -6.95 13.76 -34.29
CA LYS A 2 -5.55 13.86 -34.73
C LYS A 2 -4.75 12.82 -33.97
N ASN A 3 -4.17 11.86 -34.68
CA ASN A 3 -3.22 10.88 -34.16
C ASN A 3 -1.91 11.59 -33.82
N ASN A 4 -1.79 12.14 -32.61
CA ASN A 4 -0.52 12.63 -32.10
C ASN A 4 0.07 11.52 -31.22
N GLY A 5 1.16 10.89 -31.65
CA GLY A 5 1.87 9.85 -30.88
C GLY A 5 2.76 10.43 -29.77
N ASP A 6 3.51 9.55 -29.08
CA ASP A 6 4.37 9.85 -27.92
C ASP A 6 5.33 11.04 -28.12
N GLU A 7 5.73 11.35 -29.35
CA GLU A 7 6.66 12.45 -29.69
C GLU A 7 6.15 13.84 -29.30
N TYR A 8 4.84 14.01 -29.08
CA TYR A 8 4.21 15.28 -28.71
C TYR A 8 3.98 15.44 -27.20
N LEU A 9 4.26 14.40 -26.42
CA LEU A 9 4.21 14.44 -24.97
C LEU A 9 5.47 15.12 -24.43
N SER A 10 5.34 15.89 -23.34
CA SER A 10 6.50 16.43 -22.63
C SER A 10 7.45 15.29 -22.23
N LEU A 11 8.74 15.57 -22.03
CA LEU A 11 9.68 14.53 -21.58
C LEU A 11 9.15 13.84 -20.32
N THR A 12 8.60 14.62 -19.38
CA THR A 12 7.92 14.11 -18.18
C THR A 12 6.78 13.17 -18.55
N CYS A 13 5.87 13.51 -19.46
CA CYS A 13 4.79 12.62 -19.88
C CYS A 13 5.26 11.40 -20.72
N ARG A 14 6.52 11.39 -21.19
CA ARG A 14 7.12 10.25 -21.92
C ARG A 14 7.85 9.28 -20.99
N THR A 15 8.49 9.77 -19.93
CA THR A 15 9.25 8.93 -18.99
C THR A 15 8.44 8.61 -17.74
N PHE A 16 7.67 9.58 -17.25
CA PHE A 16 6.70 9.41 -16.16
C PHE A 16 5.30 9.22 -16.77
N PRO A 17 4.56 8.17 -16.39
CA PRO A 17 4.67 7.42 -15.14
C PRO A 17 5.26 6.01 -15.31
N ARG A 18 6.14 5.78 -16.28
CA ARG A 18 6.66 4.43 -16.55
C ARG A 18 7.73 4.07 -15.52
N ILE A 19 7.58 2.90 -14.89
CA ILE A 19 8.59 2.28 -14.03
C ILE A 19 9.23 1.16 -14.84
N TYR A 20 10.56 1.16 -14.89
CA TYR A 20 11.35 0.17 -15.58
C TYR A 20 12.15 -0.62 -14.55
N ASN A 21 11.92 -1.93 -14.52
CA ASN A 21 12.66 -2.84 -13.67
C ASN A 21 13.49 -3.75 -14.57
N GLU A 22 14.80 -3.71 -14.38
CA GLU A 22 15.76 -4.54 -15.14
C GLU A 22 16.46 -5.47 -14.15
N PHE A 23 16.27 -6.76 -14.32
CA PHE A 23 16.92 -7.78 -13.51
C PHE A 23 17.16 -9.04 -14.36
N GLU A 24 18.39 -9.55 -14.29
CA GLU A 24 18.89 -10.59 -15.18
C GLU A 24 18.63 -10.28 -16.68
N ASN A 25 17.81 -11.08 -17.36
CA ASN A 25 17.43 -10.90 -18.76
C ASN A 25 15.97 -10.44 -18.92
N ILE A 26 15.34 -9.97 -17.83
CA ILE A 26 13.96 -9.51 -17.81
C ILE A 26 13.94 -7.98 -17.77
N THR A 27 13.04 -7.40 -18.57
CA THR A 27 12.64 -6.01 -18.45
C THR A 27 11.14 -5.97 -18.17
N GLU A 28 10.77 -5.54 -16.98
CA GLU A 28 9.37 -5.27 -16.65
C GLU A 28 9.08 -3.78 -16.79
N ILE A 29 7.94 -3.47 -17.39
CA ILE A 29 7.47 -2.10 -17.59
C ILE A 29 6.10 -1.99 -16.93
N SER A 30 5.99 -1.08 -15.97
CA SER A 30 4.74 -0.82 -15.26
C SER A 30 4.43 0.68 -15.22
N LEU A 31 3.25 1.04 -14.71
CA LEU A 31 2.80 2.41 -14.59
C LEU A 31 2.64 2.79 -13.11
N SER A 32 3.14 3.95 -12.72
CA SER A 32 3.09 4.45 -11.35
C SER A 32 1.73 5.08 -11.00
N CYS A 33 1.18 4.69 -9.84
CA CYS A 33 -0.02 5.30 -9.25
C CYS A 33 0.17 6.78 -8.83
N SER A 34 1.39 7.33 -8.91
CA SER A 34 1.65 8.76 -8.72
C SER A 34 1.14 9.64 -9.90
N CYS A 35 0.62 9.00 -10.96
CA CYS A 35 -0.07 9.66 -12.06
C CYS A 35 -1.59 9.42 -11.99
N PRO A 36 -2.41 10.49 -12.06
CA PRO A 36 -3.87 10.37 -11.99
C PRO A 36 -4.46 9.55 -13.14
N GLU A 37 -3.89 9.63 -14.34
CA GLU A 37 -4.37 8.85 -15.49
C GLU A 37 -4.18 7.34 -15.26
N VAL A 38 -3.12 6.94 -14.57
CA VAL A 38 -2.86 5.53 -14.24
C VAL A 38 -3.91 5.01 -13.26
N VAL A 39 -4.22 5.80 -12.22
CA VAL A 39 -5.27 5.44 -11.26
C VAL A 39 -6.64 5.38 -11.94
N GLU A 40 -6.91 6.26 -12.92
CA GLU A 40 -8.13 6.20 -13.73
C GLU A 40 -8.17 4.94 -14.62
N ILE A 41 -7.07 4.58 -15.28
CA ILE A 41 -6.96 3.34 -16.05
C ILE A 41 -7.25 2.14 -15.15
N ILE A 42 -6.58 2.05 -14.00
CA ILE A 42 -6.76 0.96 -13.01
C ILE A 42 -8.22 0.86 -12.56
N ASN A 43 -8.87 1.99 -12.28
CA ASN A 43 -10.28 2.01 -11.91
C ASN A 43 -11.19 1.40 -12.97
N ASN A 44 -10.84 1.55 -14.24
CA ASN A 44 -11.61 1.08 -15.39
C ASN A 44 -11.27 -0.36 -15.83
N ILE A 45 -10.24 -0.99 -15.26
CA ILE A 45 -9.92 -2.40 -15.52
C ILE A 45 -11.02 -3.30 -14.92
N PRO A 46 -11.68 -4.15 -15.73
CA PRO A 46 -12.62 -5.13 -15.22
C PRO A 46 -11.85 -6.32 -14.63
N GLY A 47 -11.91 -6.47 -13.30
CA GLY A 47 -11.28 -7.59 -12.60
C GLY A 47 -9.93 -7.23 -11.98
N GLU A 48 -9.03 -8.21 -11.93
CA GLU A 48 -7.72 -8.13 -11.27
C GLU A 48 -6.64 -7.63 -12.23
N ILE A 49 -5.58 -7.04 -11.68
CA ILE A 49 -4.39 -6.63 -12.41
C ILE A 49 -3.40 -7.77 -12.42
N ASP A 50 -2.75 -7.96 -13.57
CA ASP A 50 -1.70 -8.94 -13.76
C ASP A 50 -0.65 -8.42 -14.76
N MET A 51 0.53 -9.04 -14.76
CA MET A 51 1.59 -8.78 -15.74
C MET A 51 1.36 -9.64 -16.99
N VAL A 52 1.57 -9.05 -18.17
CA VAL A 52 1.47 -9.77 -19.45
C VAL A 52 2.88 -10.06 -19.96
N THR A 53 3.21 -11.33 -20.14
CA THR A 53 4.52 -11.77 -20.66
C THR A 53 4.53 -11.73 -22.19
N GLU A 54 5.48 -11.00 -22.78
CA GLU A 54 5.66 -10.95 -24.25
C GLU A 54 6.52 -12.10 -24.81
N SER A 55 7.22 -12.86 -23.95
CA SER A 55 8.09 -13.98 -24.32
C SER A 55 7.55 -15.34 -23.88
N ASP A 56 7.77 -16.38 -24.70
CA ASP A 56 7.47 -17.79 -24.37
C ASP A 56 8.42 -18.41 -23.31
N ILE A 57 9.26 -17.61 -22.65
CA ILE A 57 10.24 -18.09 -21.67
C ILE A 57 9.57 -18.12 -20.30
N GLU A 58 9.53 -19.29 -19.67
CA GLU A 58 9.15 -19.49 -18.26
C GLU A 58 10.23 -18.89 -17.35
N VAL A 59 10.38 -17.56 -17.32
CA VAL A 59 11.39 -16.89 -16.47
C VAL A 59 10.93 -16.81 -15.01
N THR A 60 9.64 -16.98 -14.75
CA THR A 60 9.03 -16.83 -13.41
C THR A 60 9.46 -17.91 -12.42
N GLU A 61 9.82 -19.12 -12.86
CA GLU A 61 10.07 -20.23 -11.94
C GLU A 61 11.41 -20.18 -11.19
N GLU A 62 12.37 -19.36 -11.62
CA GLU A 62 13.72 -19.36 -11.02
C GLU A 62 14.00 -18.18 -10.08
N LEU A 63 13.38 -17.01 -10.28
CA LEU A 63 13.71 -15.80 -9.51
C LEU A 63 12.95 -15.70 -8.19
N LEU A 64 13.69 -15.43 -7.12
CA LEU A 64 13.17 -15.39 -5.75
C LEU A 64 12.19 -14.25 -5.56
N GLU A 65 12.56 -13.06 -6.02
CA GLU A 65 11.77 -11.84 -5.97
C GLU A 65 10.38 -12.04 -6.60
N LEU A 66 10.30 -12.77 -7.71
CA LEU A 66 9.05 -13.07 -8.40
C LEU A 66 8.20 -14.06 -7.60
N LYS A 67 8.80 -15.12 -7.05
CA LYS A 67 8.10 -16.08 -6.17
C LYS A 67 7.51 -15.40 -4.93
N ILE A 68 8.27 -14.53 -4.27
CA ILE A 68 7.79 -13.78 -3.11
C ILE A 68 6.62 -12.87 -3.50
N ARG A 69 6.79 -12.11 -4.59
CA ARG A 69 5.78 -11.19 -5.12
C ARG A 69 4.48 -11.91 -5.50
N GLU A 70 4.56 -13.05 -6.17
CA GLU A 70 3.41 -13.90 -6.48
C GLU A 70 2.69 -14.37 -5.21
N ASN A 71 3.44 -14.76 -4.17
CA ASN A 71 2.84 -15.16 -2.90
C ASN A 71 2.14 -14.00 -2.17
N ILE A 72 2.71 -12.79 -2.20
CA ILE A 72 2.06 -11.58 -1.69
C ILE A 72 0.73 -11.35 -2.43
N ILE A 73 0.73 -11.41 -3.77
CA ILE A 73 -0.47 -11.23 -4.58
C ILE A 73 -1.51 -12.32 -4.29
N ASN A 74 -1.08 -13.57 -4.14
CA ASN A 74 -1.95 -14.69 -3.78
C ASN A 74 -2.66 -14.44 -2.44
N ILE A 75 -1.95 -13.94 -1.42
CA ILE A 75 -2.53 -13.56 -0.12
C ILE A 75 -3.54 -12.41 -0.30
N ILE A 76 -3.19 -11.36 -1.06
CA ILE A 76 -4.07 -10.22 -1.34
C ILE A 76 -5.35 -10.64 -2.08
N ASN A 77 -5.27 -11.67 -2.92
CA ASN A 77 -6.41 -12.19 -3.68
C ASN A 77 -7.28 -13.18 -2.90
N LYS A 78 -6.86 -13.68 -1.72
CA LYS A 78 -7.68 -14.61 -0.91
C LYS A 78 -9.08 -14.05 -0.62
N GLU A 79 -10.12 -14.83 -0.76
CA GLU A 79 -11.48 -14.39 -0.46
C GLU A 79 -11.78 -14.38 1.05
N ASN A 80 -12.84 -13.70 1.47
CA ASN A 80 -13.37 -13.71 2.85
C ASN A 80 -12.42 -13.17 3.94
N ILE A 81 -11.38 -12.43 3.55
CA ILE A 81 -10.45 -11.72 4.46
C ILE A 81 -10.44 -10.24 4.05
N SER A 82 -10.48 -9.34 5.04
CA SER A 82 -10.42 -7.89 4.77
C SER A 82 -9.06 -7.49 4.21
N LEU A 83 -9.03 -6.42 3.40
CA LEU A 83 -7.80 -5.94 2.77
C LEU A 83 -6.71 -5.61 3.80
N ASP A 84 -7.07 -4.93 4.90
CA ASP A 84 -6.17 -4.66 6.02
C ASP A 84 -5.43 -5.93 6.48
N LYS A 85 -6.17 -7.02 6.73
CA LYS A 85 -5.59 -8.27 7.24
C LYS A 85 -4.71 -8.95 6.20
N LYS A 86 -5.08 -8.91 4.93
CA LYS A 86 -4.28 -9.49 3.85
C LYS A 86 -2.91 -8.84 3.76
N LEU A 87 -2.86 -7.51 3.90
CA LEU A 87 -1.62 -6.75 3.91
C LEU A 87 -0.73 -7.13 5.12
N ILE A 88 -1.31 -7.15 6.31
CA ILE A 88 -0.59 -7.56 7.54
C ILE A 88 -0.08 -9.00 7.45
N ILE A 89 -0.89 -9.92 6.91
CA ILE A 89 -0.48 -11.32 6.70
C ILE A 89 0.63 -11.43 5.66
N SER A 90 0.57 -10.65 4.59
CA SER A 90 1.62 -10.61 3.56
C SER A 90 2.93 -10.12 4.16
N PHE A 91 2.88 -9.10 5.02
CA PHE A 91 4.05 -8.59 5.72
C PHE A 91 4.59 -9.58 6.76
N GLN A 92 3.71 -10.23 7.52
CA GLN A 92 4.08 -11.30 8.46
C GLN A 92 4.83 -12.45 7.76
N MET A 93 4.45 -12.80 6.52
CA MET A 93 5.19 -13.80 5.74
C MET A 93 6.64 -13.38 5.51
N LEU A 94 6.89 -12.11 5.17
CA LEU A 94 8.25 -11.59 4.97
C LEU A 94 9.03 -11.56 6.27
N LEU A 95 8.43 -11.11 7.37
CA LEU A 95 9.06 -11.13 8.69
C LEU A 95 9.44 -12.56 9.12
N ASN A 96 8.56 -13.54 8.91
CA ASN A 96 8.87 -14.94 9.21
C ASN A 96 10.08 -15.46 8.41
N ILE A 97 10.27 -14.98 7.18
CA ILE A 97 11.42 -15.33 6.35
C ILE A 97 12.68 -14.66 6.92
N LEU A 98 12.60 -13.37 7.27
CA LEU A 98 13.70 -12.59 7.86
C LEU A 98 14.14 -13.08 9.24
N ASP A 99 13.24 -13.70 10.01
CA ASP A 99 13.56 -14.30 11.32
C ASP A 99 14.52 -15.50 11.23
N ASN A 100 14.84 -16.00 10.03
CA ASN A 100 15.79 -17.10 9.84
C ASN A 100 17.23 -16.59 9.71
N GLU A 101 18.18 -17.26 10.39
CA GLU A 101 19.60 -16.92 10.33
C GLU A 101 20.17 -16.94 8.90
N GLU A 102 19.71 -17.86 8.07
CA GLU A 102 20.06 -17.97 6.65
C GLU A 102 18.79 -18.17 5.81
N ILE A 103 18.63 -17.35 4.78
CA ILE A 103 17.52 -17.45 3.83
C ILE A 103 17.90 -18.45 2.74
N THR A 104 17.17 -19.56 2.68
CA THR A 104 17.37 -20.63 1.68
C THR A 104 16.08 -20.88 0.92
N GLU A 105 16.18 -21.42 -0.31
CA GLU A 105 15.00 -21.73 -1.13
C GLU A 105 14.02 -22.67 -0.40
N ASP A 106 14.51 -23.65 0.35
CA ASP A 106 13.67 -24.57 1.13
C ASP A 106 12.85 -23.83 2.20
N ILE A 107 13.44 -22.84 2.89
CA ILE A 107 12.73 -22.03 3.90
C ILE A 107 11.63 -21.22 3.24
N LEU A 108 11.95 -20.56 2.12
CA LEU A 108 11.00 -19.75 1.36
C LEU A 108 9.82 -20.58 0.87
N LEU A 109 10.08 -21.73 0.24
CA LEU A 109 9.04 -22.63 -0.25
C LEU A 109 8.19 -23.20 0.89
N ASN A 110 8.78 -23.45 2.06
CA ASN A 110 8.03 -23.89 3.23
C ASN A 110 7.13 -22.79 3.78
N GLU A 111 7.61 -21.55 3.87
CA GLU A 111 6.78 -20.41 4.27
C GLU A 111 5.64 -20.18 3.27
N PHE A 112 5.91 -20.16 1.96
CA PHE A 112 4.86 -20.02 0.93
C PHE A 112 3.75 -21.07 1.07
N LYS A 113 4.11 -22.34 1.28
CA LYS A 113 3.13 -23.41 1.52
C LYS A 113 2.29 -23.18 2.77
N ARG A 114 2.86 -22.61 3.83
CA ARG A 114 2.09 -22.26 5.05
C ARG A 114 1.06 -21.18 4.74
N PHE A 115 1.45 -20.12 4.02
CA PHE A 115 0.55 -19.02 3.70
C PHE A 115 -0.45 -19.33 2.57
N GLU A 116 -0.21 -20.38 1.76
CA GLU A 116 -1.24 -20.97 0.90
C GLU A 116 -2.36 -21.62 1.71
N ASP A 117 -2.05 -22.28 2.84
CA ASP A 117 -3.02 -23.00 3.66
C ASP A 117 -4.03 -22.05 4.34
N ASN A 118 -5.28 -22.11 3.88
CA ASN A 118 -6.38 -21.32 4.45
C ASN A 118 -6.61 -21.61 5.94
N LYS A 119 -6.27 -22.80 6.45
CA LYS A 119 -6.38 -23.10 7.88
C LYS A 119 -5.37 -22.28 8.68
N TYR A 120 -4.10 -22.29 8.27
CA TYR A 120 -3.04 -21.50 8.90
C TYR A 120 -3.36 -19.99 8.88
N ILE A 121 -3.81 -19.49 7.72
CA ILE A 121 -4.24 -18.09 7.57
C ILE A 121 -5.39 -17.74 8.52
N ASN A 122 -6.38 -18.63 8.65
CA ASN A 122 -7.50 -18.41 9.58
C ASN A 122 -7.06 -18.44 11.05
N GLU A 123 -6.04 -19.21 11.40
CA GLU A 123 -5.44 -19.21 12.74
C GLU A 123 -4.79 -17.85 13.03
N ILE A 124 -3.99 -17.31 12.08
CA ILE A 124 -3.41 -15.96 12.20
C ILE A 124 -4.52 -14.90 12.34
N VAL A 125 -5.54 -14.94 11.48
CA VAL A 125 -6.67 -13.99 11.54
C VAL A 125 -7.40 -14.10 12.89
N SER A 126 -7.50 -15.29 13.47
CA SER A 126 -8.09 -15.48 14.80
C SER A 126 -7.24 -14.86 15.89
N ILE A 127 -5.91 -14.96 15.80
CA ILE A 127 -4.98 -14.31 16.74
C ILE A 127 -5.18 -12.79 16.68
N TYR A 128 -5.19 -12.21 15.48
CA TYR A 128 -5.39 -10.77 15.32
C TYR A 128 -6.74 -10.25 15.82
N LYS A 129 -7.80 -11.07 15.78
CA LYS A 129 -9.10 -10.73 16.38
C LYS A 129 -9.09 -10.71 17.91
N GLN A 130 -8.11 -11.36 18.55
CA GLN A 130 -7.99 -11.42 20.00
C GLN A 130 -7.09 -10.31 20.55
N ILE A 131 -6.40 -9.56 19.68
CA ILE A 131 -5.65 -8.38 20.07
C ILE A 131 -6.69 -7.32 20.49
N ASP A 132 -6.66 -6.97 21.78
CA ASP A 132 -7.51 -5.91 22.33
C ASP A 132 -6.90 -4.54 21.98
N LEU A 133 -7.14 -4.11 20.74
CA LEU A 133 -6.69 -2.81 20.26
C LEU A 133 -7.63 -1.72 20.76
N ASN A 134 -7.08 -0.76 21.50
CA ASN A 134 -7.81 0.44 21.86
C ASN A 134 -7.98 1.31 20.61
N LYS A 135 -9.23 1.44 20.14
CA LYS A 135 -9.56 2.22 18.94
C LYS A 135 -9.12 3.67 19.02
N TYR A 136 -9.22 4.29 20.21
CA TYR A 136 -8.80 5.66 20.40
C TYR A 136 -7.29 5.77 20.20
N GLU A 137 -6.49 4.96 20.90
CA GLU A 137 -5.02 4.95 20.78
C GLU A 137 -4.59 4.66 19.33
N SER A 138 -5.32 3.77 18.65
CA SER A 138 -5.01 3.41 17.27
C SER A 138 -5.28 4.55 16.28
N ILE A 139 -6.37 5.31 16.48
CA ILE A 139 -6.69 6.50 15.67
C ILE A 139 -5.74 7.64 16.00
N GLU A 140 -5.41 7.84 17.27
CA GLU A 140 -4.43 8.83 17.73
C GLU A 140 -3.07 8.59 17.10
N GLU A 141 -2.57 7.36 17.15
CA GLU A 141 -1.31 6.99 16.52
C GLU A 141 -1.34 7.21 15.00
N LEU A 142 -2.43 6.81 14.33
CA LEU A 142 -2.58 7.02 12.90
C LEU A 142 -2.69 8.52 12.53
N ASN A 143 -3.29 9.35 13.39
CA ASN A 143 -3.35 10.80 13.22
C ASN A 143 -1.96 11.43 13.32
N ASN A 144 -1.19 11.05 14.34
CA ASN A 144 0.17 11.54 14.55
C ASN A 144 1.06 11.16 13.36
N LEU A 145 1.05 9.88 12.96
CA LEU A 145 1.80 9.43 11.78
C LEU A 145 1.38 10.18 10.51
N PHE A 146 0.08 10.41 10.32
CA PHE A 146 -0.41 11.20 9.18
C PHE A 146 0.18 12.61 9.19
N LEU A 147 0.09 13.34 10.31
CA LEU A 147 0.61 14.70 10.44
C LEU A 147 2.12 14.75 10.21
N ASP A 148 2.88 13.84 10.83
CA ASP A 148 4.34 13.76 10.68
C ASP A 148 4.76 13.53 9.22
N ILE A 149 4.10 12.59 8.54
CA ILE A 149 4.43 12.27 7.13
C ILE A 149 4.09 13.43 6.21
N ILE A 150 2.98 14.15 6.43
CA ILE A 150 2.57 15.24 5.52
C ILE A 150 3.20 16.59 5.85
N GLU A 151 3.91 16.75 6.97
CA GLU A 151 4.40 18.05 7.46
C GLU A 151 5.22 18.80 6.39
N ASN A 152 6.09 18.07 5.67
CA ASN A 152 6.91 18.65 4.60
C ASN A 152 6.19 18.79 3.24
N TYR A 153 4.95 18.32 3.13
CA TYR A 153 4.20 18.20 1.87
C TYR A 153 2.88 18.99 1.84
N LYS A 154 2.31 19.34 3.00
CA LYS A 154 1.02 20.03 3.10
C LYS A 154 1.00 21.41 2.43
N ASP A 155 2.16 22.03 2.25
CA ASP A 155 2.32 23.31 1.53
C ASP A 155 2.97 23.19 0.14
N VAL A 156 3.25 21.97 -0.33
CA VAL A 156 3.82 21.75 -1.66
C VAL A 156 2.75 22.05 -2.71
N SER A 157 3.12 22.84 -3.73
CA SER A 157 2.20 23.27 -4.77
C SER A 157 1.53 22.09 -5.47
N GLY A 158 0.19 22.11 -5.51
CA GLY A 158 -0.64 21.04 -6.06
C GLY A 158 -1.03 19.95 -5.07
N LEU A 159 -0.23 19.66 -4.03
CA LEU A 159 -0.65 18.77 -2.92
C LEU A 159 -1.43 19.54 -1.85
N GLU A 160 -1.12 20.81 -1.68
CA GLU A 160 -1.77 21.72 -0.72
C GLU A 160 -3.30 21.76 -0.84
N VAL A 161 -3.85 21.58 -2.04
CA VAL A 161 -5.30 21.58 -2.29
C VAL A 161 -5.97 20.33 -1.71
N LEU A 162 -5.23 19.23 -1.56
CA LEU A 162 -5.70 17.96 -1.04
C LEU A 162 -5.42 17.80 0.46
N LEU A 163 -4.33 18.40 0.94
CA LEU A 163 -3.80 18.15 2.29
C LEU A 163 -4.14 19.23 3.31
N ARG A 164 -4.25 20.52 2.93
CA ARG A 164 -4.40 21.59 3.93
C ARG A 164 -5.66 21.45 4.79
N ASP A 165 -6.81 21.22 4.17
CA ASP A 165 -8.09 21.15 4.88
C ASP A 165 -8.14 19.96 5.86
N ILE A 166 -7.66 18.79 5.43
CA ILE A 166 -7.60 17.60 6.28
C ILE A 166 -6.48 17.70 7.33
N SER A 167 -5.37 18.40 7.05
CA SER A 167 -4.30 18.67 8.02
C SER A 167 -4.79 19.59 9.13
N ASP A 168 -5.38 20.73 8.78
CA ASP A 168 -5.93 21.69 9.75
C ASP A 168 -6.97 21.00 10.65
N TYR A 169 -7.82 20.16 10.06
CA TYR A 169 -8.78 19.36 10.82
C TYR A 169 -8.09 18.34 11.73
N ALA A 170 -7.12 17.58 11.23
CA ALA A 170 -6.38 16.57 12.00
C ALA A 170 -5.61 17.14 13.20
N GLU A 171 -5.19 18.41 13.14
CA GLU A 171 -4.53 19.11 14.25
C GLU A 171 -5.51 19.51 15.38
N GLU A 172 -6.78 19.78 15.05
CA GLU A 172 -7.77 20.32 15.99
C GLU A 172 -8.89 19.34 16.38
N VAL A 173 -8.98 18.18 15.71
CA VAL A 173 -10.09 17.25 15.85
C VAL A 173 -10.17 16.64 17.26
N ASP A 174 -11.41 16.54 17.77
CA ASP A 174 -11.69 15.70 18.92
C ASP A 174 -11.70 14.23 18.48
N LEU A 175 -10.61 13.52 18.80
CA LEU A 175 -10.43 12.12 18.45
C LEU A 175 -11.48 11.21 19.07
N GLU A 176 -12.05 11.55 20.23
CA GLU A 176 -13.14 10.76 20.83
C GLU A 176 -14.40 10.83 19.95
N GLU A 177 -14.74 12.00 19.44
CA GLU A 177 -15.90 12.21 18.57
C GLU A 177 -15.76 11.47 17.23
N VAL A 178 -14.61 11.59 16.56
CA VAL A 178 -14.43 10.94 15.25
C VAL A 178 -14.28 9.43 15.35
N THR A 179 -13.77 8.91 16.47
CA THR A 179 -13.66 7.45 16.70
C THR A 179 -15.01 6.75 16.55
N GLU A 180 -16.11 7.40 16.94
CA GLU A 180 -17.47 6.84 16.80
C GLU A 180 -17.88 6.63 15.33
N ASN A 181 -17.35 7.44 14.41
CA ASN A 181 -17.68 7.41 12.99
C ASN A 181 -16.81 6.43 12.19
N TRP A 182 -15.66 6.01 12.72
CA TRP A 182 -14.70 5.11 12.06
C TRP A 182 -15.36 3.84 11.51
N SER A 183 -16.22 3.19 12.31
CA SER A 183 -16.86 1.92 11.90
C SER A 183 -17.87 2.09 10.75
N LYS A 184 -18.52 3.26 10.66
CA LYS A 184 -19.44 3.59 9.56
C LYS A 184 -18.65 3.94 8.30
N PHE A 185 -17.61 4.76 8.46
CA PHE A 185 -16.66 5.11 7.40
C PHE A 185 -16.06 3.86 6.76
N LYS A 186 -15.49 2.95 7.57
CA LYS A 186 -14.78 1.75 7.09
C LYS A 186 -15.66 0.89 6.18
N LYS A 187 -16.94 0.70 6.53
CA LYS A 187 -17.90 -0.01 5.69
C LYS A 187 -18.13 0.64 4.32
N LYS A 188 -18.24 1.97 4.27
CA LYS A 188 -18.38 2.71 3.01
C LYS A 188 -17.09 2.65 2.20
N PHE A 189 -15.94 2.80 2.85
CA PHE A 189 -14.64 2.75 2.21
C PHE A 189 -14.39 1.40 1.53
N GLU A 190 -14.84 0.30 2.14
CA GLU A 190 -14.75 -1.06 1.58
C GLU A 190 -15.49 -1.22 0.24
N GLU A 191 -16.47 -0.38 -0.08
CA GLU A 191 -17.15 -0.38 -1.40
C GLU A 191 -16.18 -0.04 -2.54
N HIS A 192 -15.06 0.62 -2.23
CA HIS A 192 -14.01 1.00 -3.17
C HIS A 192 -12.82 0.03 -3.19
N ASN A 193 -12.90 -1.09 -2.45
CA ASN A 193 -11.80 -2.05 -2.32
C ASN A 193 -11.27 -2.57 -3.66
N ARG A 194 -12.10 -2.64 -4.72
CA ARG A 194 -11.63 -3.09 -6.04
C ARG A 194 -10.52 -2.17 -6.59
N LEU A 195 -10.77 -0.86 -6.59
CA LEU A 195 -9.80 0.14 -7.05
C LEU A 195 -8.54 0.08 -6.19
N ILE A 196 -8.72 0.13 -4.86
CA ILE A 196 -7.61 0.19 -3.91
C ILE A 196 -6.76 -1.08 -3.98
N LYS A 197 -7.38 -2.26 -3.99
CA LYS A 197 -6.70 -3.56 -4.16
C LYS A 197 -5.88 -3.57 -5.44
N ASN A 198 -6.46 -3.13 -6.55
CA ASN A 198 -5.75 -3.12 -7.82
C ASN A 198 -4.57 -2.14 -7.82
N CYS A 199 -4.70 -0.95 -7.21
CA CYS A 199 -3.57 -0.04 -7.03
C CYS A 199 -2.45 -0.64 -6.17
N ILE A 200 -2.79 -1.38 -5.11
CA ILE A 200 -1.83 -2.10 -4.26
C ILE A 200 -1.13 -3.20 -5.07
N ILE A 201 -1.87 -4.03 -5.80
CA ILE A 201 -1.28 -5.09 -6.64
C ILE A 201 -0.35 -4.48 -7.69
N ALA A 202 -0.75 -3.39 -8.34
CA ALA A 202 0.11 -2.69 -9.29
C ALA A 202 1.42 -2.20 -8.64
N LYS A 203 1.36 -1.70 -7.40
CA LYS A 203 2.55 -1.30 -6.63
C LYS A 203 3.42 -2.48 -6.22
N VAL A 204 2.82 -3.59 -5.78
CA VAL A 204 3.55 -4.83 -5.46
C VAL A 204 4.29 -5.33 -6.71
N LEU A 205 3.62 -5.34 -7.86
CA LEU A 205 4.21 -5.70 -9.14
C LEU A 205 5.38 -4.77 -9.51
N SER A 206 5.24 -3.47 -9.32
CA SER A 206 6.26 -2.50 -9.72
C SER A 206 7.43 -2.34 -8.75
N SER A 207 7.23 -2.59 -7.46
CA SER A 207 8.17 -2.19 -6.40
C SER A 207 8.79 -3.37 -5.65
N CYS A 208 8.12 -4.51 -5.55
CA CYS A 208 8.64 -5.69 -4.86
C CYS A 208 9.49 -6.55 -5.80
N ILE A 209 10.66 -6.06 -6.20
CA ILE A 209 11.54 -6.67 -7.24
C ILE A 209 12.95 -7.02 -6.77
N SER A 210 13.28 -6.79 -5.49
CA SER A 210 14.63 -7.04 -4.98
C SER A 210 14.84 -8.51 -4.66
N ASN A 211 16.05 -9.01 -4.91
CA ASN A 211 16.48 -10.34 -4.46
C ASN A 211 16.82 -10.36 -2.96
N ASP A 212 16.81 -9.21 -2.28
CA ASP A 212 16.91 -9.08 -0.84
C ASP A 212 15.51 -9.03 -0.21
N VAL A 213 15.25 -9.94 0.72
CA VAL A 213 13.96 -10.03 1.44
C VAL A 213 13.75 -8.80 2.33
N GLU A 214 14.82 -8.19 2.85
CA GLU A 214 14.74 -6.98 3.67
C GLU A 214 14.21 -5.81 2.83
N GLU A 215 14.77 -5.61 1.63
CA GLU A 215 14.32 -4.58 0.69
C GLU A 215 12.87 -4.85 0.20
N LEU A 216 12.49 -6.12 0.01
CA LEU A 216 11.10 -6.50 -0.29
C LEU A 216 10.16 -6.17 0.87
N ALA A 217 10.58 -6.40 2.12
CA ALA A 217 9.81 -6.05 3.30
C ALA A 217 9.63 -4.54 3.41
N LEU A 218 10.68 -3.75 3.23
CA LEU A 218 10.59 -2.28 3.18
C LEU A 218 9.65 -1.81 2.07
N SER A 219 9.75 -2.39 0.88
CA SER A 219 8.87 -2.07 -0.25
C SER A 219 7.40 -2.35 0.08
N LEU A 220 7.10 -3.52 0.66
CA LEU A 220 5.73 -3.84 1.06
C LEU A 220 5.25 -2.94 2.21
N GLN A 221 6.10 -2.64 3.19
CA GLN A 221 5.78 -1.70 4.27
C GLN A 221 5.38 -0.34 3.72
N MET A 222 6.13 0.23 2.77
CA MET A 222 5.78 1.52 2.15
C MET A 222 4.41 1.47 1.48
N ILE A 223 4.08 0.39 0.77
CA ILE A 223 2.76 0.20 0.15
C ILE A 223 1.65 0.12 1.22
N ILE A 224 1.91 -0.53 2.35
CA ILE A 224 0.97 -0.63 3.48
C ILE A 224 0.75 0.75 4.09
N ILE A 225 1.82 1.50 4.40
CA ILE A 225 1.72 2.84 4.98
C ILE A 225 0.97 3.78 4.03
N GLU A 226 1.28 3.76 2.73
CA GLU A 226 0.51 4.52 1.74
C GLU A 226 -0.97 4.21 1.78
N TYR A 227 -1.35 2.92 1.80
CA TYR A 227 -2.74 2.50 1.89
C TYR A 227 -3.41 3.02 3.18
N LEU A 228 -2.72 2.92 4.33
CA LEU A 228 -3.24 3.39 5.60
C LEU A 228 -3.45 4.90 5.61
N LEU A 229 -2.52 5.67 5.06
CA LEU A 229 -2.65 7.13 4.95
C LEU A 229 -3.70 7.56 3.94
N VAL A 230 -3.88 6.84 2.82
CA VAL A 230 -5.01 7.05 1.90
C VAL A 230 -6.33 6.85 2.64
N ARG A 231 -6.47 5.72 3.36
CA ARG A 231 -7.68 5.42 4.14
C ARG A 231 -7.94 6.50 5.19
N TYR A 232 -6.91 6.96 5.87
CA TYR A 232 -7.04 7.99 6.91
C TYR A 232 -7.37 9.37 6.34
N ALA A 233 -6.72 9.80 5.26
CA ALA A 233 -7.04 11.06 4.60
C ALA A 233 -8.49 11.09 4.08
N VAL A 234 -8.98 9.99 3.52
CA VAL A 234 -10.39 9.87 3.11
C VAL A 234 -11.31 9.88 4.33
N PHE A 235 -10.89 9.34 5.47
CA PHE A 235 -11.65 9.42 6.73
C PHE A 235 -11.75 10.85 7.27
N LEU A 236 -10.65 11.60 7.27
CA LEU A 236 -10.65 13.02 7.64
C LEU A 236 -11.56 13.81 6.70
N LYS A 237 -11.43 13.59 5.38
CA LYS A 237 -12.28 14.24 4.37
C LYS A 237 -13.76 13.91 4.56
N TYR A 238 -14.07 12.65 4.82
CA TYR A 238 -15.41 12.16 5.16
C TYR A 238 -15.97 12.87 6.41
N SER A 239 -15.14 13.14 7.41
CA SER A 239 -15.54 13.76 8.68
C SER A 239 -15.80 15.27 8.54
N ILE A 240 -15.15 15.94 7.59
CA ILE A 240 -15.36 17.37 7.31
C ILE A 240 -16.55 17.60 6.35
N THR A 241 -16.87 16.61 5.52
CA THR A 241 -17.87 16.77 4.45
C THR A 241 -19.29 16.59 4.96
N GLU A 242 -20.16 17.59 4.74
CA GLU A 242 -21.58 17.49 5.06
C GLU A 242 -22.23 16.26 4.41
N GLY A 243 -22.89 15.42 5.21
CA GLY A 243 -23.58 14.22 4.73
C GLY A 243 -22.78 12.93 4.83
N ASN A 244 -21.51 12.98 5.26
CA ASN A 244 -20.70 11.81 5.59
C ASN A 244 -20.69 10.80 4.43
N ASP A 245 -20.28 11.23 3.25
CA ASP A 245 -20.19 10.37 2.06
C ASP A 245 -18.78 10.35 1.48
N ILE A 246 -18.45 9.29 0.75
CA ILE A 246 -17.12 9.10 0.17
C ILE A 246 -17.20 9.31 -1.33
N ASN A 247 -16.49 10.32 -1.85
CA ASN A 247 -16.35 10.49 -3.28
C ASN A 247 -15.20 9.62 -3.80
N THR A 248 -15.46 8.89 -4.89
CA THR A 248 -14.42 8.09 -5.55
C THR A 248 -13.28 8.97 -6.08
N SER A 249 -13.54 10.23 -6.44
CA SER A 249 -12.46 11.16 -6.84
C SER A 249 -11.47 11.37 -5.71
N ASP A 250 -11.95 11.55 -4.47
CA ASP A 250 -11.09 11.82 -3.32
C ASP A 250 -10.16 10.63 -3.06
N ILE A 251 -10.68 9.40 -3.16
CA ILE A 251 -9.86 8.18 -3.05
C ILE A 251 -8.76 8.18 -4.12
N LYS A 252 -9.09 8.49 -5.38
CA LYS A 252 -8.12 8.52 -6.47
C LYS A 252 -7.06 9.60 -6.23
N ASP A 253 -7.48 10.79 -5.82
CA ASP A 253 -6.60 11.92 -5.54
C ASP A 253 -5.67 11.62 -4.37
N TYR A 254 -6.15 10.99 -3.30
CA TYR A 254 -5.30 10.58 -2.18
C TYR A 254 -4.35 9.42 -2.54
N ILE A 255 -4.77 8.45 -3.38
CA ILE A 255 -3.84 7.44 -3.92
C ILE A 255 -2.69 8.11 -4.67
N VAL A 256 -2.99 9.09 -5.53
CA VAL A 256 -1.97 9.86 -6.27
C VAL A 256 -1.09 10.66 -5.31
N CYS A 257 -1.69 11.32 -4.32
CA CYS A 257 -1.01 12.13 -3.32
C CYS A 257 0.01 11.29 -2.54
N PHE A 258 -0.42 10.19 -1.91
CA PHE A 258 0.48 9.38 -1.09
C PHE A 258 1.49 8.58 -1.92
N SER A 259 1.16 8.22 -3.16
CA SER A 259 2.16 7.69 -4.10
C SER A 259 3.28 8.69 -4.41
N ARG A 260 3.01 10.00 -4.31
CA ARG A 260 4.03 11.05 -4.49
C ARG A 260 4.74 11.41 -3.19
N VAL A 261 4.04 11.38 -2.06
CA VAL A 261 4.60 11.71 -0.74
C VAL A 261 5.53 10.59 -0.27
N ILE A 262 5.09 9.34 -0.38
CA ILE A 262 5.86 8.16 0.08
C ILE A 262 6.60 7.53 -1.07
N GLY A 263 5.90 7.02 -2.10
CA GLY A 263 6.53 6.24 -3.16
C GLY A 263 7.65 6.95 -3.94
N ASN A 264 7.60 8.28 -4.08
CA ASN A 264 8.68 9.04 -4.72
C ASN A 264 9.77 9.53 -3.75
N ASN A 265 9.56 9.40 -2.44
CA ASN A 265 10.50 9.84 -1.40
C ASN A 265 10.73 8.71 -0.38
N SER A 266 10.81 7.46 -0.85
CA SER A 266 10.92 6.26 -0.01
C SER A 266 12.08 6.36 0.97
N ASP A 267 13.23 6.84 0.53
CA ASP A 267 14.45 6.94 1.35
C ASP A 267 14.22 7.83 2.58
N SER A 268 13.58 8.99 2.39
CA SER A 268 13.27 9.91 3.50
C SER A 268 12.23 9.34 4.47
N VAL A 269 11.29 8.52 3.97
CA VAL A 269 10.29 7.85 4.82
C VAL A 269 10.92 6.70 5.60
N ILE A 270 11.86 5.97 4.99
CA ILE A 270 12.65 4.92 5.65
C ILE A 270 13.51 5.53 6.75
N GLU A 271 14.23 6.63 6.47
CA GLU A 271 15.00 7.37 7.47
C GLU A 271 14.12 7.85 8.63
N PHE A 272 12.91 8.36 8.34
CA PHE A 272 11.95 8.74 9.39
C PHE A 272 11.59 7.56 10.30
N PHE A 273 11.32 6.37 9.74
CA PHE A 273 11.01 5.19 10.53
C PHE A 273 12.22 4.69 11.33
N GLU A 274 13.41 4.67 10.74
CA GLU A 274 14.64 4.29 11.44
C GLU A 274 14.94 5.23 12.62
N GLU A 275 14.80 6.54 12.44
CA GLU A 275 15.01 7.53 13.51
C GLU A 275 13.93 7.44 14.62
N GLY A 276 12.68 7.19 14.24
CA GLY A 276 11.55 7.13 15.16
C GLY A 276 11.44 5.82 15.94
N PHE A 277 11.72 4.68 15.30
CA PHE A 277 11.50 3.34 15.84
C PHE A 277 12.81 2.59 16.14
N GLY A 278 13.95 3.10 15.68
CA GLY A 278 15.26 2.47 15.85
C GLY A 278 15.55 1.35 14.85
N ASP A 279 14.61 1.06 13.94
CA ASP A 279 14.72 0.08 12.86
C ASP A 279 13.89 0.57 11.66
N PRO A 280 14.38 0.45 10.42
CA PRO A 280 13.63 0.84 9.23
C PRO A 280 12.41 -0.07 8.97
N ILE A 281 12.44 -1.33 9.42
CA ILE A 281 11.34 -2.29 9.34
C ILE A 281 10.49 -2.18 10.60
N LEU A 282 9.22 -1.81 10.41
CA LEU A 282 8.26 -1.66 11.50
C LEU A 282 7.89 -3.02 12.10
N GLU A 283 7.79 -3.06 13.41
CA GLU A 283 7.28 -4.23 14.11
C GLU A 283 5.83 -4.54 13.68
N ILE A 284 5.52 -5.83 13.56
CA ILE A 284 4.16 -6.28 13.22
C ILE A 284 3.10 -5.76 14.20
N GLY A 285 3.46 -5.61 15.48
CA GLY A 285 2.59 -5.07 16.52
C GLY A 285 2.15 -3.64 16.22
N TYR A 286 3.09 -2.80 15.76
CA TYR A 286 2.80 -1.43 15.35
C TYR A 286 1.88 -1.39 14.13
N LEU A 287 2.19 -2.16 13.08
CA LEU A 287 1.32 -2.22 11.91
C LEU A 287 -0.09 -2.75 12.25
N CYS A 288 -0.20 -3.70 13.18
CA CYS A 288 -1.51 -4.15 13.68
C CYS A 288 -2.27 -3.03 14.38
N LEU A 289 -1.60 -2.27 15.25
CA LEU A 289 -2.15 -1.12 15.96
C LEU A 289 -2.75 -0.10 14.99
N ILE A 290 -2.03 0.30 13.94
CA ILE A 290 -2.51 1.35 13.02
C ILE A 290 -3.42 0.84 11.88
N SER A 291 -3.69 -0.47 11.79
CA SER A 291 -4.46 -1.04 10.67
C SER A 291 -5.76 -1.76 11.06
N LEU A 292 -5.78 -2.51 12.17
CA LEU A 292 -6.77 -3.57 12.41
C LEU A 292 -7.99 -3.18 13.29
N PHE A 293 -8.09 -1.93 13.72
CA PHE A 293 -9.15 -1.41 14.60
C PHE A 293 -10.44 -0.98 13.90
#